data_AF-A0A2M9LM66-F1
#
_entry.id   AF-A0A2M9LM66-F1
#
_cell.length_a   1.000
_cell.length_b   1.000
_cell.length_c   1.000
_cell.angle_alpha   90.00
_cell.angle_beta   90.00
_cell.angle_gamma   90.00
#
_symmetry.space_group_name_H-M   'P 1'
#
loop_
_entity.id
_entity.type
_entity.pdbx_description
1 polymer ?
#
loop_
_entity_poly.entity_id
_entity_poly.type
_entity_poly.pdbx_seq_one_letter_code
_entity_poly.pdbx_strand_id
1 'polypeptide(L)'
;MPSTHTLLHDPKGRIEAELPLDRGPHEGLVEAVLAWNGDVSPQATDCEQIALQLTGAARAVADDVRRAAALLPAEHPARALAEYVLEEADRRLAAGLEGTLGCAQGRARLVRELYGRLDRLAGLTPHTATAP
;
A
#
# COMPACT_ATOMS: atom_id res chain seq x y z
N MET A 1 -10.31 7.64 -30.14
CA MET A 1 -9.21 6.67 -29.98
C MET A 1 -9.32 6.12 -28.56
N PRO A 2 -9.76 4.86 -28.32
CA PRO A 2 -9.79 4.32 -26.97
C PRO A 2 -8.37 3.89 -26.60
N SER A 3 -7.75 4.58 -25.64
CA SER A 3 -6.45 4.21 -25.09
C SER A 3 -6.55 2.84 -24.42
N THR A 4 -5.86 1.85 -25.00
CA THR A 4 -5.77 0.48 -24.49
C THR A 4 -4.85 0.47 -23.27
N HIS A 5 -5.42 0.71 -22.08
CA HIS A 5 -4.68 0.59 -20.83
C HIS A 5 -4.48 -0.89 -20.53
N THR A 6 -3.30 -1.41 -20.83
CA THR A 6 -2.92 -2.78 -20.47
C THR A 6 -2.54 -2.77 -18.99
N LEU A 7 -3.50 -3.13 -18.12
CA LEU A 7 -3.24 -3.38 -16.72
C LEU A 7 -2.42 -4.67 -16.61
N LEU A 8 -1.10 -4.50 -16.43
CA LEU A 8 -0.18 -5.61 -16.22
C LEU A 8 -0.38 -6.14 -14.80
N HIS A 9 -1.19 -7.19 -14.67
CA HIS A 9 -1.39 -7.88 -13.40
C HIS A 9 -0.12 -8.66 -13.04
N ASP A 10 0.64 -8.16 -12.06
CA ASP A 10 1.79 -8.85 -11.49
C ASP A 10 1.42 -9.51 -10.15
N PRO A 11 0.99 -10.78 -10.17
CA PRO A 11 0.56 -11.48 -8.96
C PRO A 11 1.69 -11.70 -7.95
N LYS A 12 2.95 -11.60 -8.40
CA LYS A 12 4.15 -11.85 -7.59
C LYS A 12 4.86 -10.56 -7.16
N GLY A 13 4.40 -9.38 -7.60
CA GLY A 13 4.98 -8.07 -7.26
C GLY A 13 6.44 -7.89 -7.65
N ARG A 14 6.94 -8.66 -8.63
CA ARG A 14 8.34 -8.65 -9.07
C ARG A 14 8.70 -7.41 -9.86
N ILE A 15 7.76 -6.81 -10.57
CA ILE A 15 7.96 -5.61 -11.39
C ILE A 15 7.94 -4.36 -10.50
N GLU A 16 7.11 -4.35 -9.45
CA GLU A 16 7.02 -3.25 -8.47
C GLU A 16 8.21 -3.23 -7.50
N ALA A 17 8.99 -4.31 -7.41
CA ALA A 17 10.17 -4.38 -6.55
C ALA A 17 11.37 -3.56 -7.07
N GLU A 18 11.40 -3.20 -8.35
CA GLU A 18 12.55 -2.51 -8.99
C GLU A 18 12.38 -1.00 -9.15
N LEU A 19 11.15 -0.47 -9.02
CA LEU A 19 10.89 0.97 -9.14
C LEU A 19 10.08 1.45 -7.94
N PRO A 20 10.50 2.53 -7.25
CA PRO A 20 9.67 3.12 -6.21
C PRO A 20 8.33 3.50 -6.83
N LEU A 21 7.25 2.95 -6.28
CA LEU A 21 5.91 3.26 -6.74
C LEU A 21 5.68 4.77 -6.69
N ASP A 22 5.09 5.32 -7.75
CA ASP A 22 4.64 6.71 -7.71
C ASP A 22 3.53 6.82 -6.64
N ARG A 23 3.90 7.46 -5.54
CA ARG A 23 3.07 7.59 -4.33
C ARG A 23 1.80 8.40 -4.61
N GLY A 24 1.90 9.45 -5.44
CA GLY A 24 0.80 10.40 -5.68
C GLY A 24 -0.44 9.74 -6.27
N PRO A 25 -0.33 8.97 -7.37
CA PRO A 25 -1.46 8.24 -7.95
C PRO A 25 -2.11 7.25 -6.98
N HIS A 26 -1.32 6.58 -6.13
CA HIS A 26 -1.84 5.64 -5.14
C HIS A 26 -2.60 6.33 -4.02
N GLU A 27 -2.06 7.43 -3.48
CA GLU A 27 -2.77 8.21 -2.47
C GLU A 27 -4.06 8.81 -3.03
N GLY A 28 -4.05 9.31 -4.26
CA GLY A 28 -5.26 9.80 -4.93
C GLY A 28 -6.33 8.70 -5.12
N LEU A 29 -5.93 7.48 -5.51
CA LEU A 29 -6.85 6.35 -5.59
C LEU A 29 -7.40 5.96 -4.21
N VAL A 30 -6.55 5.89 -3.19
CA VAL A 30 -6.95 5.60 -1.81
C VAL A 30 -7.98 6.63 -1.32
N GLU A 31 -7.72 7.92 -1.53
CA GLU A 31 -8.65 8.98 -1.16
C GLU A 31 -10.00 8.84 -1.88
N ALA A 32 -9.97 8.60 -3.20
CA ALA A 32 -11.19 8.41 -3.99
C ALA A 32 -12.03 7.22 -3.48
N VAL A 33 -11.39 6.07 -3.23
CA VAL A 33 -12.07 4.86 -2.76
C VAL A 33 -12.65 5.04 -1.35
N LEU A 34 -11.94 5.75 -0.48
CA LEU A 34 -12.42 6.06 0.87
C LEU A 34 -13.52 7.12 0.89
N ALA A 35 -13.61 7.96 -0.15
CA ALA A 35 -14.65 8.97 -0.30
C ALA A 35 -15.96 8.42 -0.90
N TRP A 36 -15.95 7.18 -1.42
CA TRP A 36 -17.16 6.54 -1.90
C TRP A 36 -18.12 6.20 -0.76
N ASN A 37 -19.33 6.72 -0.90
CA ASN A 37 -20.46 6.50 -0.02
C ASN A 37 -21.46 5.61 -0.77
N GLY A 38 -22.25 4.80 -0.05
CA GLY A 38 -23.09 3.75 -0.64
C GLY A 38 -24.07 4.19 -1.75
N ASP A 39 -24.33 5.49 -1.88
CA ASP A 39 -25.16 6.08 -2.95
C ASP A 39 -24.47 6.07 -4.33
N VAL A 40 -23.14 6.02 -4.38
CA VAL A 40 -22.35 5.93 -5.61
C VAL A 40 -21.30 4.83 -5.42
N SER A 41 -21.72 3.58 -5.57
CA SER A 41 -20.81 2.44 -5.58
C SER A 41 -20.41 2.09 -7.02
N PRO A 42 -19.13 1.80 -7.29
CA PRO A 42 -18.71 1.20 -8.54
C PRO A 42 -19.37 -0.16 -8.77
N GLN A 43 -19.30 -0.66 -10.02
CA GLN A 43 -19.72 -2.03 -10.31
C GLN A 43 -18.83 -3.03 -9.57
N ALA A 44 -19.34 -4.24 -9.35
CA ALA A 44 -18.62 -5.29 -8.61
C ALA A 44 -17.25 -5.61 -9.26
N THR A 45 -17.20 -5.66 -10.60
CA THR A 45 -15.97 -5.86 -11.37
C THR A 45 -14.96 -4.74 -11.16
N ASP A 46 -15.43 -3.49 -11.09
CA ASP A 46 -14.56 -2.34 -10.81
C ASP A 46 -14.03 -2.41 -9.38
N CYS A 47 -14.88 -2.79 -8.42
CA CYS A 47 -14.48 -2.95 -7.02
C CYS A 47 -13.41 -4.04 -6.87
N GLU A 48 -13.57 -5.17 -7.56
CA GLU A 48 -12.58 -6.25 -7.58
C GLU A 48 -11.25 -5.78 -8.18
N GLN A 49 -11.29 -5.10 -9.32
CA GLN A 49 -10.09 -4.61 -9.98
C GLN A 49 -9.35 -3.56 -9.14
N ILE A 50 -10.08 -2.65 -8.50
CA ILE A 50 -9.51 -1.66 -7.59
C ILE A 50 -8.91 -2.36 -6.37
N ALA A 51 -9.57 -3.36 -5.81
CA ALA A 51 -9.05 -4.12 -4.68
C ALA A 51 -7.77 -4.88 -5.04
N LEU A 52 -7.65 -5.40 -6.28
CA LEU A 52 -6.43 -6.00 -6.82
C LEU A 52 -5.31 -4.96 -6.94
N GLN A 53 -5.58 -3.78 -7.52
CA GLN A 53 -4.59 -2.71 -7.63
C GLN A 53 -4.08 -2.25 -6.26
N LEU A 54 -4.98 -2.01 -5.31
CA LEU A 54 -4.62 -1.62 -3.94
C LEU A 54 -3.88 -2.74 -3.19
N THR A 55 -4.09 -4.00 -3.56
CA THR A 55 -3.32 -5.13 -3.03
C THR A 55 -1.87 -5.11 -3.51
N GLY A 56 -1.63 -4.80 -4.80
CA GLY A 56 -0.27 -4.57 -5.32
C GLY A 56 0.42 -3.43 -4.58
N ALA A 57 -0.22 -2.27 -4.54
CA ALA A 57 0.29 -1.09 -3.84
C ALA A 57 0.61 -1.39 -2.35
N ALA A 58 -0.28 -2.08 -1.64
CA ALA A 58 -0.03 -2.44 -0.24
C ALA A 58 1.19 -3.35 -0.07
N ARG A 59 1.44 -4.30 -0.97
CA ARG A 59 2.61 -5.19 -0.90
C ARG A 59 3.91 -4.42 -1.09
N ALA A 60 3.96 -3.56 -2.09
CA ALA A 60 5.14 -2.77 -2.37
C ALA A 60 5.44 -1.75 -1.27
N VAL A 61 4.42 -1.08 -0.70
CA VAL A 61 4.63 -0.20 0.47
C VAL A 61 5.03 -1.02 1.71
N ALA A 62 4.52 -2.23 1.89
CA ALA A 62 4.99 -3.13 2.95
C ALA A 62 6.47 -3.48 2.78
N ASP A 63 6.95 -3.69 1.56
CA ASP A 63 8.38 -3.89 1.28
C ASP A 63 9.22 -2.64 1.60
N ASP A 64 8.72 -1.44 1.30
CA ASP A 64 9.36 -0.19 1.73
C ASP A 64 9.42 -0.06 3.25
N VAL A 65 8.34 -0.41 3.96
CA VAL A 65 8.29 -0.42 5.43
C VAL A 65 9.29 -1.43 5.98
N ARG A 66 9.40 -2.64 5.40
CA ARG A 66 10.42 -3.64 5.77
C ARG A 66 11.83 -3.08 5.60
N ARG A 67 12.12 -2.46 4.45
CA ARG A 67 13.42 -1.82 4.18
C ARG A 67 13.73 -0.73 5.20
N ALA A 68 12.79 0.17 5.47
CA ALA A 68 12.97 1.27 6.41
C ALA A 68 13.15 0.78 7.86
N ALA A 69 12.37 -0.22 8.28
CA ALA A 69 12.49 -0.83 9.60
C ALA A 69 13.84 -1.55 9.80
N ALA A 70 14.37 -2.18 8.74
CA ALA A 70 15.67 -2.86 8.78
C ALA A 70 16.85 -1.90 9.00
N LEU A 71 16.69 -0.60 8.72
CA LEU A 71 17.70 0.43 9.00
C LEU A 71 17.77 0.82 10.49
N LEU A 72 16.77 0.43 11.28
CA LEU A 72 16.74 0.71 12.72
C LEU A 72 17.42 -0.40 13.54
N PRO A 73 18.00 -0.05 14.70
CA PRO A 73 18.50 -1.05 15.65
C PRO A 73 17.43 -2.09 16.00
N ALA A 74 17.84 -3.33 16.24
CA ALA A 74 16.92 -4.44 16.54
C ALA A 74 15.99 -4.14 17.73
N GLU A 75 16.51 -3.48 18.76
CA GLU A 75 15.75 -3.13 19.98
C GLU A 75 14.94 -1.82 19.85
N HIS A 76 14.92 -1.20 18.67
CA HIS A 76 14.21 0.06 18.49
C HIS A 76 12.68 -0.19 18.50
N PRO A 77 11.90 0.49 19.36
CA PRO A 77 10.47 0.21 19.51
C PRO A 77 9.66 0.42 18.22
N ALA A 78 10.09 1.37 17.37
CA ALA A 78 9.44 1.59 16.08
C ALA A 78 9.65 0.42 15.09
N ARG A 79 10.73 -0.35 15.24
CA ARG A 79 10.98 -1.55 14.42
C ARG A 79 10.04 -2.68 14.82
N ALA A 80 9.95 -3.00 16.12
CA ALA A 80 9.00 -4.01 16.62
C ALA A 80 7.55 -3.69 16.22
N LEU A 81 7.16 -2.41 16.29
CA LEU A 81 5.84 -1.98 15.86
C LEU A 81 5.66 -2.07 14.33
N ALA A 82 6.70 -1.85 13.53
CA ALA A 82 6.64 -2.05 12.08
C ALA A 82 6.48 -3.53 11.73
N GLU A 83 7.22 -4.43 12.38
CA GLU A 83 7.11 -5.88 12.21
C GLU A 83 5.69 -6.37 12.52
N TYR A 84 5.09 -5.92 13.63
CA TYR A 84 3.70 -6.24 13.96
C TYR A 84 2.70 -5.76 12.89
N VAL A 85 2.85 -4.52 12.40
CA VAL A 85 1.98 -3.97 11.35
C VAL A 85 2.15 -4.75 10.04
N LEU A 86 3.37 -5.18 9.72
CA LEU A 86 3.65 -5.99 8.53
C LEU A 86 3.02 -7.37 8.62
N GLU A 87 3.10 -8.05 9.77
CA GLU A 87 2.42 -9.33 9.96
C GLU A 87 0.90 -9.20 9.80
N GLU A 88 0.31 -8.15 10.36
CA GLU A 88 -1.12 -7.88 10.22
C GLU A 88 -1.49 -7.52 8.77
N ALA A 89 -0.64 -6.76 8.07
CA ALA A 89 -0.81 -6.48 6.66
C ALA A 89 -0.78 -7.77 5.84
N ASP A 90 0.19 -8.65 6.06
CA ASP A 90 0.32 -9.93 5.37
C ASP A 90 -0.90 -10.83 5.62
N ARG A 91 -1.41 -10.89 6.86
CA ARG A 91 -2.66 -11.60 7.18
C ARG A 91 -3.86 -11.05 6.39
N ARG A 92 -4.03 -9.73 6.36
CA ARG A 92 -5.11 -9.09 5.60
C ARG A 92 -4.94 -9.35 4.11
N LEU A 93 -3.73 -9.26 3.57
CA LEU A 93 -3.41 -9.45 2.15
C LEU A 93 -3.58 -10.89 1.68
N ALA A 94 -3.44 -11.86 2.59
CA ALA A 94 -3.71 -13.27 2.31
C ALA A 94 -5.22 -13.59 2.25
N ALA A 95 -6.08 -12.76 2.85
CA ALA A 95 -7.52 -12.92 2.74
C ALA A 95 -7.99 -12.73 1.29
N GLY A 96 -8.93 -13.57 0.85
CA GLY A 96 -9.52 -13.50 -0.49
C GLY A 96 -10.15 -12.13 -0.77
N LEU A 97 -10.12 -11.73 -2.04
CA LEU A 97 -10.79 -10.53 -2.50
C LEU A 97 -12.24 -10.87 -2.84
N GLU A 98 -13.16 -10.05 -2.35
CA GLU A 98 -14.55 -10.02 -2.81
C GLU A 98 -14.73 -8.79 -3.69
N GLY A 99 -15.51 -8.87 -4.76
CA GLY A 99 -15.85 -7.75 -5.65
C GLY A 99 -16.81 -6.74 -5.00
N THR A 100 -16.53 -6.32 -3.76
CA THR A 100 -17.36 -5.42 -2.97
C THR A 100 -16.62 -4.12 -2.67
N LEU A 101 -17.36 -3.02 -2.57
CA LEU A 101 -16.83 -1.73 -2.16
C LEU A 101 -16.14 -1.82 -0.79
N GLY A 102 -16.67 -2.61 0.13
CA GLY A 102 -16.08 -2.84 1.45
C GLY A 102 -14.70 -3.48 1.37
N CYS A 103 -14.48 -4.43 0.46
CA CYS A 103 -13.17 -5.04 0.23
C CYS A 103 -12.17 -3.99 -0.30
N ALA A 104 -12.57 -3.21 -1.32
CA ALA A 104 -11.74 -2.14 -1.87
C ALA A 104 -11.38 -1.09 -0.82
N GLN A 105 -12.33 -0.67 0.01
CA GLN A 105 -12.11 0.25 1.12
C GLN A 105 -11.19 -0.36 2.20
N GLY A 106 -11.33 -1.65 2.50
CA GLY A 106 -10.43 -2.37 3.40
C GLY A 106 -8.98 -2.32 2.90
N ARG A 107 -8.77 -2.55 1.60
CA ARG A 107 -7.44 -2.42 0.96
C ARG A 107 -6.94 -0.97 0.98
N ALA A 108 -7.78 0.01 0.70
CA ALA A 108 -7.41 1.42 0.73
C ALA A 108 -6.96 1.87 2.13
N ARG A 109 -7.66 1.43 3.18
CA ARG A 109 -7.27 1.70 4.58
C ARG A 109 -5.92 1.08 4.91
N LEU A 110 -5.67 -0.14 4.45
CA LEU A 110 -4.38 -0.82 4.66
C LEU A 110 -3.24 -0.05 3.98
N VAL A 111 -3.40 0.36 2.72
CA VAL A 111 -2.40 1.18 2.00
C VAL A 111 -2.11 2.47 2.77
N ARG A 112 -3.15 3.18 3.22
CA ARG A 112 -2.99 4.41 4.01
C ARG A 112 -2.25 4.18 5.33
N GLU A 113 -2.55 3.09 6.03
CA GLU A 113 -1.88 2.69 7.27
C GLU A 113 -0.38 2.45 7.03
N LEU A 114 -0.05 1.74 5.95
CA LEU A 114 1.34 1.42 5.57
C LEU A 114 2.13 2.66 5.17
N TYR A 115 1.57 3.57 4.38
CA TYR A 115 2.23 4.86 4.07
C TYR A 115 2.46 5.68 5.34
N GLY A 116 1.44 5.78 6.22
CA GLY A 116 1.61 6.47 7.50
C GLY A 116 2.67 5.83 8.40
N ARG A 117 2.88 4.51 8.30
CA ARG A 117 3.99 3.82 8.97
C ARG A 117 5.34 4.16 8.34
N LEU A 118 5.43 4.14 7.02
CA LEU A 118 6.64 4.47 6.27
C LEU A 118 7.12 5.90 6.58
N ASP A 119 6.20 6.87 6.59
CA ASP A 119 6.51 8.27 6.92
C ASP A 119 7.09 8.43 8.34
N ARG A 120 6.51 7.70 9.32
CA ARG A 120 7.03 7.70 10.69
C ARG A 120 8.42 7.09 10.77
N LEU A 121 8.69 6.01 10.04
CA LEU A 121 10.01 5.39 10.00
C LEU A 121 11.05 6.31 9.33
N ALA A 122 10.68 6.96 8.22
CA ALA A 122 11.52 7.93 7.53
C ALA A 122 11.88 9.13 8.43
N GLY A 123 10.97 9.57 9.29
CA GLY A 123 11.24 10.60 10.30
C GLY A 123 12.16 10.17 11.45
N LEU A 124 12.39 8.86 11.65
CA LEU A 124 13.24 8.30 12.70
C LEU A 124 14.64 7.94 12.20
N THR A 125 14.78 7.63 10.91
CA THR A 125 16.09 7.52 10.28
C THR A 125 16.68 8.93 10.18
N PRO A 126 17.83 9.21 10.81
CA PRO A 126 18.47 10.51 10.61
C PRO A 126 18.74 10.67 9.12
N HIS A 127 18.13 11.68 8.51
CA HIS A 127 18.55 12.16 7.21
C HIS A 127 20.04 12.47 7.38
N THR A 128 20.92 11.71 6.72
CA THR A 128 22.32 12.08 6.64
C THR A 128 22.35 13.45 6.01
N ALA A 129 22.47 14.47 6.86
CA ALA A 129 22.60 15.85 6.46
C ALA A 129 23.84 15.93 5.58
N THR A 130 23.63 16.10 4.28
CA THR A 130 24.69 16.59 3.41
C THR A 130 24.92 18.05 3.80
N ALA A 131 25.87 18.28 4.69
CA ALA A 131 26.44 19.60 4.92
C ALA A 131 27.61 19.83 3.93
N PRO A 132 27.72 21.03 3.33
CA PRO A 132 28.82 21.40 2.43
C PRO A 132 30.17 21.56 3.14
#